data_AF-A0A3F3RP33-F1
#
_entry.id   AF-A0A3F3RP33-F1
#
_cell.length_a   1.000
_cell.length_b   1.000
_cell.length_c   1.000
_cell.angle_alpha   90.00
_cell.angle_beta   90.00
_cell.angle_gamma   90.00
#
_symmetry.space_group_name_H-M   'P 1'
#
loop_
_entity.id
_entity.type
_entity.pdbx_description
1 polymer ?
#
loop_
_entity_poly.entity_id
_entity_poly.type
_entity_poly.pdbx_seq_one_letter_code
_entity_poly.pdbx_strand_id
1 'polypeptide(L)'
;MAHARLSLPRNFHRVSLACYYPPSSRPTVATRTFASRRAAAISTPSGLDSDHHLSAAREWAARLNSKAITIPRDICEISFSRSSGPGGQNVNKVNSKATLRVPLKSLLPFVPQLLHAPLQASRYVAAKSQILVIQSDESRRQTANVEACYDKLHQVLKSIAEDTIPGETSQEQRDKVQKLKKAANEARIKSKKLHSSKKSSRRGSYDD
;
A
#
# COMPACT_ATOMS: atom_id res chain seq x y z
N MET A 1 -18.97 -55.96 -62.19
CA MET A 1 -20.45 -55.93 -62.28
C MET A 1 -21.03 -56.28 -60.92
N ALA A 2 -22.22 -55.72 -60.66
CA ALA A 2 -22.92 -55.61 -59.40
C ALA A 2 -23.25 -56.94 -58.67
N HIS A 3 -23.92 -56.75 -57.52
CA HIS A 3 -24.58 -57.71 -56.63
C HIS A 3 -23.72 -58.15 -55.44
N ALA A 4 -24.20 -58.18 -54.19
CA ALA A 4 -25.58 -58.28 -53.74
C ALA A 4 -25.82 -57.60 -52.37
N ARG A 5 -26.99 -57.00 -52.24
CA ARG A 5 -27.67 -56.71 -50.98
C ARG A 5 -28.20 -58.03 -50.38
N LEU A 6 -28.29 -58.10 -49.05
CA LEU A 6 -29.55 -58.21 -48.29
C LEU A 6 -29.40 -58.99 -46.97
N SER A 7 -30.16 -58.48 -45.99
CA SER A 7 -30.97 -59.23 -45.03
C SER A 7 -30.43 -59.37 -43.60
N LEU A 8 -30.95 -58.50 -42.74
CA LEU A 8 -31.09 -58.72 -41.30
C LEU A 8 -32.38 -59.50 -41.03
N PRO A 9 -32.40 -60.38 -40.01
CA PRO A 9 -33.61 -60.64 -39.25
C PRO A 9 -33.55 -60.09 -37.82
N ARG A 10 -34.74 -59.66 -37.40
CA ARG A 10 -35.14 -59.12 -36.09
C ARG A 10 -35.00 -60.17 -34.99
N ASN A 11 -34.68 -59.74 -33.78
CA ASN A 11 -35.27 -60.34 -32.58
C ASN A 11 -35.38 -59.32 -31.44
N PHE A 12 -36.62 -59.01 -31.10
CA PHE A 12 -37.02 -58.27 -29.90
C PHE A 12 -36.87 -59.20 -28.69
N HIS A 13 -36.16 -58.77 -27.65
CA HIS A 13 -36.35 -59.29 -26.31
C HIS A 13 -36.65 -58.15 -25.34
N ARG A 14 -37.76 -58.35 -24.64
CA ARG A 14 -38.48 -57.44 -23.76
C ARG A 14 -37.74 -57.39 -22.42
N VAL A 15 -37.13 -56.26 -22.07
CA VAL A 15 -36.54 -56.06 -20.73
C VAL A 15 -37.57 -55.37 -19.84
N SER A 16 -37.93 -56.04 -18.75
CA SER A 16 -38.86 -55.59 -17.72
C SER A 16 -38.24 -54.47 -16.89
N LEU A 17 -38.88 -53.30 -16.84
CA LEU A 17 -38.51 -52.17 -15.99
C LEU A 17 -39.02 -52.43 -14.57
N ALA A 18 -38.14 -52.88 -13.67
CA ALA A 18 -38.38 -52.83 -12.23
C ALA A 18 -38.00 -51.44 -11.71
N CYS A 19 -39.00 -50.65 -11.32
CA CYS A 19 -38.83 -49.33 -10.72
C CYS A 19 -38.22 -49.47 -9.32
N TYR A 20 -36.91 -49.24 -9.19
CA TYR A 20 -36.24 -49.11 -7.90
C TYR A 20 -36.37 -47.66 -7.42
N TYR A 21 -37.24 -47.41 -6.44
CA TYR A 21 -37.39 -46.10 -5.81
C TYR A 21 -36.37 -45.98 -4.66
N PRO A 22 -35.39 -45.07 -4.73
CA PRO A 22 -34.45 -44.88 -3.63
C PRO A 22 -35.15 -44.20 -2.43
N PRO A 23 -34.77 -44.53 -1.18
CA PRO A 23 -35.36 -43.94 0.01
C PRO A 23 -35.03 -42.44 0.12
N SER A 24 -36.04 -41.64 0.48
CA SER A 24 -35.98 -40.19 0.63
C SER A 24 -34.97 -39.75 1.70
N SER A 25 -33.91 -39.06 1.28
CA SER A 25 -32.96 -38.36 2.16
C SER A 25 -33.66 -37.19 2.86
N ARG A 26 -33.72 -37.21 4.20
CA ARG A 26 -34.22 -36.07 4.99
C ARG A 26 -33.26 -34.89 4.86
N PRO A 27 -33.73 -33.64 4.65
CA PRO A 27 -32.85 -32.49 4.66
C PRO A 27 -32.34 -32.24 6.08
N THR A 28 -31.04 -32.36 6.27
CA THR A 28 -30.38 -31.93 7.52
C THR A 28 -30.39 -30.41 7.53
N VAL A 29 -31.17 -29.80 8.43
CA VAL A 29 -31.15 -28.35 8.64
C VAL A 29 -29.81 -28.00 9.28
N ALA A 30 -28.88 -27.48 8.47
CA ALA A 30 -27.64 -26.91 8.97
C ALA A 30 -27.97 -25.68 9.85
N THR A 31 -27.89 -25.84 11.16
CA THR A 31 -27.92 -24.72 12.10
C THR A 31 -26.72 -23.84 11.82
N ARG A 32 -26.95 -22.73 11.12
CA ARG A 32 -25.96 -21.66 10.96
C ARG A 32 -25.66 -21.09 12.35
N THR A 33 -24.64 -21.62 13.01
CA THR A 33 -24.05 -20.96 14.18
C THR A 33 -23.57 -19.60 13.73
N PHE A 34 -24.22 -18.55 14.23
CA PHE A 34 -23.83 -17.17 14.00
C PHE A 34 -22.47 -16.99 14.69
N ALA A 35 -21.38 -17.23 13.95
CA ALA A 35 -20.05 -16.88 14.39
C ALA A 35 -20.05 -15.35 14.56
N SER A 36 -20.25 -14.90 15.80
CA SER A 36 -19.97 -13.54 16.20
C SER A 36 -18.50 -13.34 15.91
N ARG A 37 -18.19 -12.74 14.77
CA ARG A 37 -16.90 -12.15 14.52
C ARG A 37 -16.80 -11.00 15.53
N ARG A 38 -16.39 -11.33 16.75
CA ARG A 38 -15.61 -10.39 17.55
C ARG A 38 -14.43 -10.07 16.63
N ALA A 39 -14.53 -8.92 15.96
CA ALA A 39 -13.43 -8.37 15.21
C ALA A 39 -12.23 -8.46 16.12
N ALA A 40 -11.20 -9.19 15.70
CA ALA A 40 -9.92 -9.15 16.36
C ALA A 40 -9.52 -7.69 16.39
N ALA A 41 -9.62 -7.07 17.57
CA ALA A 41 -9.02 -5.79 17.83
C ALA A 41 -7.53 -6.04 17.67
N ILE A 42 -7.01 -5.74 16.48
CA ILE A 42 -5.59 -5.56 16.25
C ILE A 42 -5.21 -4.54 17.33
N SER A 43 -4.39 -4.97 18.29
CA SER A 43 -3.83 -4.12 19.31
C SER A 43 -2.91 -3.13 18.60
N THR A 44 -3.48 -2.03 18.10
CA THR A 44 -2.73 -0.85 17.71
C THR A 44 -2.10 -0.31 18.99
N PRO A 45 -0.76 -0.32 19.13
CA PRO A 45 -0.14 0.48 20.19
C PRO A 45 -0.61 1.93 19.99
N SER A 46 -1.17 2.51 21.06
CA SER A 46 -1.45 3.95 21.27
C SER A 46 -1.48 4.82 20.01
N GLY A 47 -2.67 5.01 19.41
CA GLY A 47 -2.86 5.92 18.26
C GLY A 47 -2.33 7.34 18.49
N LEU A 48 -2.26 7.80 19.75
CA LEU A 48 -1.70 9.11 20.12
C LEU A 48 -0.21 9.26 19.75
N ASP A 49 0.60 8.23 19.99
CA ASP A 49 2.04 8.29 19.70
C ASP A 49 2.27 8.31 18.19
N SER A 50 1.48 7.52 17.46
CA SER A 50 1.50 7.47 16.00
C SER A 50 1.14 8.82 15.36
N ASP A 51 0.14 9.51 15.92
CA ASP A 51 -0.29 10.83 15.44
C ASP A 51 0.78 11.90 15.69
N HIS A 52 1.45 11.89 16.85
CA HIS A 52 2.53 12.82 17.16
C HIS A 52 3.75 12.61 16.24
N HIS A 53 4.15 11.36 16.00
CA HIS A 53 5.23 11.03 15.05
C HIS A 53 4.91 11.48 13.62
N LEU A 54 3.65 11.36 13.21
CA LEU A 54 3.19 11.81 11.90
C LEU A 54 3.18 13.34 11.78
N SER A 55 2.76 14.05 12.82
CA SER A 55 2.80 15.52 12.88
C SER A 55 4.24 16.04 12.77
N ALA A 56 5.16 15.48 13.56
CA ALA A 56 6.58 15.84 13.52
C ALA A 56 7.20 15.56 12.13
N ALA A 57 6.81 14.46 11.48
CA ALA A 57 7.27 14.15 10.12
C ALA A 57 6.75 15.16 9.08
N ARG A 58 5.49 15.63 9.21
CA ARG A 58 4.92 16.68 8.34
C ARG A 58 5.64 18.01 8.50
N GLU A 59 5.89 18.44 9.74
CA GLU A 59 6.64 19.67 10.02
C GLU A 59 8.05 19.59 9.45
N TRP A 60 8.72 18.45 9.63
CA TRP A 60 10.03 18.21 9.04
C TRP A 60 9.99 18.28 7.51
N ALA A 61 9.01 17.65 6.85
CA ALA A 61 8.86 17.69 5.40
C ALA A 61 8.58 19.12 4.89
N ALA A 62 7.76 19.89 5.61
CA ALA A 62 7.49 21.30 5.29
C ALA A 62 8.77 22.15 5.39
N ARG A 63 9.58 21.93 6.43
CA ARG A 63 10.88 22.61 6.61
C ARG A 63 11.93 22.17 5.59
N LEU A 64 11.89 20.92 5.15
CA LEU A 64 12.71 20.43 4.05
C LEU A 64 12.33 21.16 2.76
N ASN A 65 11.03 21.27 2.45
CA ASN A 65 10.53 21.94 1.24
C ASN A 65 10.90 23.43 1.17
N SER A 66 10.89 24.15 2.30
CA SER A 66 11.34 25.55 2.36
C SER A 66 12.86 25.71 2.35
N LYS A 67 13.63 24.62 2.20
CA LYS A 67 15.10 24.56 2.34
C LYS A 67 15.61 25.08 3.70
N ALA A 68 14.74 25.18 4.71
CA ALA A 68 15.09 25.61 6.06
C ALA A 68 15.86 24.53 6.83
N ILE A 69 15.66 23.25 6.48
CA ILE A 69 16.53 22.15 6.93
C ILE A 69 17.56 21.90 5.83
N THR A 70 18.81 22.17 6.14
CA THR A 70 19.96 21.77 5.33
C THR A 70 20.66 20.62 6.03
N ILE A 71 20.90 19.52 5.32
CA ILE A 71 21.72 18.43 5.84
C ILE A 71 23.13 18.98 6.05
N PRO A 72 23.72 18.84 7.26
CA PRO A 72 25.07 19.30 7.50
C PRO A 72 26.04 18.72 6.47
N ARG A 73 26.88 19.57 5.88
CA ARG A 73 27.87 19.10 4.90
C ARG A 73 28.92 18.19 5.54
N ASP A 74 29.12 18.31 6.86
CA ASP A 74 30.12 17.58 7.62
C ASP A 74 29.85 16.08 7.73
N ILE A 75 28.59 15.65 7.59
CA ILE A 75 28.25 14.21 7.57
C ILE A 75 28.39 13.59 6.17
N CYS A 76 28.65 14.43 5.15
CA CYS A 76 28.74 14.02 3.77
C CYS A 76 30.20 13.91 3.33
N GLU A 77 30.58 12.80 2.72
CA GLU A 77 31.89 12.63 2.11
C GLU A 77 31.79 12.87 0.60
N ILE A 78 32.66 13.74 0.08
CA ILE A 78 32.70 14.08 -1.35
C ILE A 78 33.95 13.46 -1.96
N SER A 79 33.78 12.76 -3.07
CA SER A 79 34.89 12.26 -3.88
C SER A 79 34.71 12.64 -5.34
N PHE A 80 35.82 12.82 -6.05
CA PHE A 80 35.82 13.20 -7.45
C PHE A 80 36.37 12.08 -8.33
N SER A 81 35.78 11.90 -9.50
CA SER A 81 36.26 10.95 -10.50
C SER A 81 36.11 11.53 -11.90
N ARG A 82 36.60 10.81 -12.91
CA ARG A 82 36.39 11.18 -14.31
C ARG A 82 34.91 11.05 -14.70
N SER A 83 34.43 11.93 -15.56
CA SER A 83 33.09 11.82 -16.14
C SER A 83 33.03 10.65 -17.13
N SER A 84 31.83 10.09 -17.35
CA SER A 84 31.65 8.91 -18.22
C SER A 84 31.32 9.27 -19.68
N GLY A 85 31.38 10.56 -20.04
CA GLY A 85 30.98 11.04 -21.36
C GLY A 85 31.90 10.61 -22.50
N PRO A 86 31.46 10.73 -23.76
CA PRO A 86 32.26 10.41 -24.94
C PRO A 86 33.56 11.23 -24.94
N GLY A 87 34.68 10.53 -25.18
CA GLY A 87 36.03 11.03 -24.94
C GLY A 87 36.32 12.39 -25.57
N GLY A 88 36.98 13.26 -24.79
CA GLY A 88 37.46 14.57 -25.20
C GLY A 88 38.55 15.05 -24.23
N GLN A 89 39.25 16.14 -24.57
CA GLN A 89 40.38 16.64 -23.75
C GLN A 89 40.02 16.81 -22.27
N ASN A 90 38.81 17.29 -21.97
CA ASN A 90 38.37 17.49 -20.58
C ASN A 90 38.01 16.18 -19.85
N VAL A 91 37.41 15.21 -20.53
CA VAL A 91 36.97 13.92 -19.93
C VAL A 91 38.16 13.11 -19.45
N ASN A 92 39.25 13.11 -20.22
CA ASN A 92 40.45 12.32 -19.90
C ASN A 92 41.37 13.00 -18.87
N LYS A 93 41.27 14.32 -18.72
CA LYS A 93 42.22 15.13 -17.92
C LYS A 93 41.66 15.58 -16.58
N VAL A 94 40.35 15.84 -16.47
CA VAL A 94 39.77 16.48 -15.29
C VAL A 94 38.79 15.55 -14.58
N ASN A 95 38.97 15.39 -13.27
CA ASN A 95 38.04 14.66 -12.40
C ASN A 95 36.82 15.54 -12.09
N SER A 96 35.94 15.76 -13.07
CA SER A 96 34.77 16.65 -12.89
C SER A 96 33.59 15.98 -12.21
N LYS A 97 33.42 14.65 -12.30
CA LYS A 97 32.29 13.93 -11.68
C LYS A 97 32.40 14.01 -10.17
N ALA A 98 31.33 14.46 -9.52
CA ALA A 98 31.22 14.45 -8.07
C ALA A 98 30.41 13.22 -7.61
N THR A 99 30.88 12.57 -6.56
CA THR A 99 30.18 11.50 -5.86
C THR A 99 30.04 11.88 -4.39
N LEU A 100 28.80 12.05 -3.96
CA LEU A 100 28.40 12.32 -2.58
C LEU A 100 28.07 10.99 -1.90
N ARG A 101 28.79 10.67 -0.82
CA ARG A 101 28.53 9.53 0.05
C ARG A 101 28.00 10.03 1.38
N VAL A 102 26.82 9.53 1.76
CA VAL A 102 26.19 9.88 3.03
C VAL A 102 25.94 8.59 3.82
N PRO A 103 26.69 8.34 4.90
CA PRO A 103 26.43 7.20 5.78
C PRO A 103 25.04 7.31 6.39
N LEU A 104 24.20 6.28 6.24
CA LEU A 104 22.84 6.32 6.78
C LEU A 104 22.84 6.50 8.30
N LYS A 105 23.79 5.88 9.01
CA LYS A 105 23.93 6.05 10.47
C LYS A 105 24.04 7.52 10.91
N SER A 106 24.71 8.35 10.11
CA SER A 106 24.86 9.78 10.38
C SER A 106 23.66 10.60 9.92
N LEU A 107 22.93 10.12 8.90
CA LEU A 107 21.77 10.79 8.32
C LEU A 107 20.47 10.56 9.12
N LEU A 108 20.26 9.34 9.63
CA LEU A 108 19.03 8.92 10.32
C LEU A 108 18.63 9.82 11.52
N PRO A 109 19.55 10.36 12.35
CA PRO A 109 19.20 11.29 13.42
C PRO A 109 18.57 12.61 12.95
N PHE A 110 18.83 13.02 11.70
CA PHE A 110 18.29 14.26 11.12
C PHE A 110 16.95 14.05 10.41
N VAL A 111 16.48 12.80 10.30
CA VAL A 111 15.31 12.43 9.52
C VAL A 111 14.29 11.73 10.44
N PRO A 112 12.98 12.01 10.31
CA PRO A 112 11.94 11.34 11.08
C PRO A 112 12.01 9.81 10.96
N GLN A 113 11.72 9.11 12.06
CA GLN A 113 11.78 7.65 12.14
C GLN A 113 10.91 6.94 11.08
N LEU A 114 9.78 7.55 10.69
CA LEU A 114 8.90 7.04 9.63
C LEU A 114 9.61 6.89 8.28
N LEU A 115 10.61 7.72 8.01
CA LEU A 115 11.34 7.71 6.74
C LEU A 115 12.56 6.78 6.77
N HIS A 116 12.93 6.20 7.93
CA HIS A 116 14.13 5.36 8.06
C HIS A 116 14.06 4.12 7.18
N ALA A 117 12.93 3.39 7.23
CA ALA A 117 12.70 2.19 6.42
C ALA A 117 12.68 2.47 4.91
N PRO A 118 11.89 3.44 4.39
CA PRO A 118 11.88 3.72 2.96
C PRO A 118 13.21 4.32 2.46
N LEU A 119 13.94 5.05 3.31
CA LEU A 119 15.27 5.54 2.98
C LEU A 119 16.27 4.40 2.80
N GLN A 120 16.26 3.39 3.68
CA GLN A 120 17.10 2.20 3.54
C GLN A 120 16.74 1.36 2.30
N ALA A 121 15.47 1.34 1.92
CA ALA A 121 14.98 0.65 0.72
C ALA A 121 15.23 1.42 -0.59
N SER A 122 15.75 2.65 -0.52
CA SER A 122 15.96 3.51 -1.68
C SER A 122 17.03 2.94 -2.63
N ARG A 123 16.80 3.08 -3.94
CA ARG A 123 17.73 2.65 -5.00
C ARG A 123 19.12 3.28 -4.92
N TYR A 124 19.25 4.42 -4.25
CA TYR A 124 20.49 5.16 -4.09
C TYR A 124 21.36 4.61 -2.94
N VAL A 125 20.82 3.71 -2.12
CA VAL A 125 21.53 3.10 -0.99
C VAL A 125 22.26 1.84 -1.43
N ALA A 126 23.56 1.79 -1.13
CA ALA A 126 24.33 0.56 -1.21
C ALA A 126 24.00 -0.32 0.01
N ALA A 127 23.16 -1.34 -0.19
CA ALA A 127 22.65 -2.20 0.89
C ALA A 127 23.73 -2.81 1.80
N LYS A 128 24.90 -3.16 1.25
CA LYS A 128 26.01 -3.78 2.01
C LYS A 128 26.69 -2.81 2.97
N SER A 129 26.93 -1.58 2.52
CA SER A 129 27.67 -0.57 3.29
C SER A 129 26.75 0.38 4.05
N GLN A 130 25.44 0.38 3.78
CA GLN A 130 24.46 1.31 4.34
C GLN A 130 24.86 2.78 4.09
N ILE A 131 25.36 3.03 2.88
CA ILE A 131 25.77 4.36 2.42
C ILE A 131 24.86 4.77 1.27
N LEU A 132 24.27 5.96 1.37
CA LEU A 132 23.56 6.62 0.29
C LEU A 132 24.59 7.23 -0.66
N VAL A 133 24.57 6.84 -1.93
CA VAL A 133 25.53 7.29 -2.94
C VAL A 133 24.79 8.05 -4.03
N ILE A 134 25.15 9.32 -4.21
CA ILE A 134 24.57 10.21 -5.22
C ILE A 134 25.70 10.75 -6.09
N GLN A 135 25.52 10.72 -7.40
CA GLN A 135 26.53 11.13 -8.37
C GLN A 135 25.99 12.17 -9.34
N SER A 136 26.85 13.09 -9.75
CA SER A 136 26.53 14.07 -10.79
C SER A 136 27.76 14.40 -11.63
N ASP A 137 27.60 14.39 -12.95
CA ASP A 137 28.61 14.78 -13.94
C ASP A 137 28.03 15.66 -15.08
N GLU A 138 26.99 16.42 -14.77
CA GLU A 138 26.28 17.30 -15.72
C GLU A 138 27.12 18.49 -16.18
N SER A 139 27.99 19.02 -15.31
CA SER A 139 28.81 20.19 -15.59
C SER A 139 30.29 19.85 -15.73
N ARG A 140 31.03 20.72 -16.42
CA ARG A 140 32.51 20.69 -16.43
C ARG A 140 33.13 21.15 -15.11
N ARG A 141 32.38 21.90 -14.29
CA ARG A 141 32.86 22.47 -13.02
C ARG A 141 32.55 21.51 -11.87
N GLN A 142 33.58 21.14 -11.10
CA GLN A 142 33.43 20.30 -9.90
C GLN A 142 32.44 20.89 -8.90
N THR A 143 32.53 22.20 -8.62
CA THR A 143 31.64 22.88 -7.66
C THR A 143 30.17 22.77 -8.05
N ALA A 144 29.84 22.98 -9.33
CA ALA A 144 28.49 22.83 -9.84
C ALA A 144 27.98 21.38 -9.71
N ASN A 145 28.86 20.38 -9.93
CA ASN A 145 28.48 18.98 -9.76
C ASN A 145 28.27 18.61 -8.29
N VAL A 146 29.02 19.21 -7.36
CA VAL A 146 28.80 19.06 -5.92
C VAL A 146 27.44 19.62 -5.53
N GLU A 147 27.11 20.84 -5.95
CA GLU A 147 25.80 21.46 -5.71
C GLU A 147 24.66 20.59 -6.26
N ALA A 148 24.79 20.10 -7.50
CA ALA A 148 23.83 19.19 -8.10
C ALA A 148 23.65 17.88 -7.31
N CYS A 149 24.70 17.35 -6.66
CA CYS A 149 24.56 16.20 -5.77
C CYS A 149 23.72 16.52 -4.53
N TYR A 150 23.90 17.69 -3.93
CA TYR A 150 23.10 18.14 -2.78
C TYR A 150 21.64 18.41 -3.18
N ASP A 151 21.39 18.98 -4.35
CA ASP A 151 20.03 19.17 -4.86
C ASP A 151 19.35 17.82 -5.13
N LYS A 152 20.07 16.84 -5.71
CA LYS A 152 19.57 15.46 -5.87
C LYS A 152 19.29 14.79 -4.53
N LEU A 153 20.15 14.98 -3.53
CA LEU A 153 19.93 14.48 -2.17
C LEU A 153 18.61 15.03 -1.59
N HIS A 154 18.40 16.33 -1.73
CA HIS A 154 17.18 17.01 -1.29
C HIS A 154 15.94 16.44 -2.00
N GLN A 155 16.00 16.27 -3.32
CA GLN A 155 14.92 15.69 -4.11
C GLN A 155 14.56 14.26 -3.70
N VAL A 156 15.57 13.41 -3.44
CA VAL A 156 15.34 12.03 -2.97
C VAL A 156 14.64 12.00 -1.61
N LEU A 157 15.06 12.86 -0.69
CA LEU A 157 14.42 12.95 0.62
C LEU A 157 13.00 13.49 0.53
N LYS A 158 12.78 14.47 -0.33
CA LYS A 158 11.46 15.03 -0.61
C LYS A 158 10.52 13.97 -1.19
N SER A 159 10.94 13.23 -2.21
CA SER A 159 10.10 12.20 -2.83
C SER A 159 9.73 11.11 -1.82
N ILE A 160 10.69 10.65 -1.01
CA ILE A 160 10.44 9.66 0.04
C ILE A 160 9.47 10.20 1.10
N ALA A 161 9.60 11.47 1.48
CA ALA A 161 8.71 12.10 2.43
C ALA A 161 7.27 12.20 1.89
N GLU A 162 7.10 12.61 0.64
CA GLU A 162 5.80 12.70 -0.03
C GLU A 162 5.12 11.34 -0.19
N ASP A 163 5.89 10.29 -0.50
CA ASP A 163 5.37 8.93 -0.66
C ASP A 163 4.98 8.28 0.67
N THR A 164 5.73 8.57 1.74
CA THR A 164 5.56 7.89 3.04
C THR A 164 4.57 8.61 3.95
N ILE A 165 4.58 9.94 3.93
CA ILE A 165 3.75 10.74 4.82
C ILE A 165 2.37 10.88 4.18
N PRO A 166 1.32 10.22 4.71
CA PRO A 166 -0.03 10.45 4.20
C PRO A 166 -0.35 11.94 4.31
N GLY A 167 -0.72 12.53 3.17
CA GLY A 167 -1.25 13.88 3.11
C GLY A 167 -2.37 14.05 4.12
N GLU A 168 -2.51 15.27 4.65
CA GLU A 168 -3.60 15.55 5.57
C GLU A 168 -4.92 15.16 4.88
N THR A 169 -5.70 14.29 5.54
CA THR A 169 -7.04 13.95 5.07
C THR A 169 -7.78 15.26 4.90
N SER A 170 -8.05 15.64 3.65
CA SER A 170 -8.73 16.89 3.32
C SER A 170 -9.99 17.01 4.18
N GLN A 171 -10.31 18.22 4.62
CA GLN A 171 -11.51 18.46 5.44
C GLN A 171 -12.75 17.84 4.78
N GLU A 172 -12.84 17.92 3.45
CA GLU A 172 -13.90 17.28 2.65
C GLU A 172 -13.95 15.76 2.81
N GLN A 173 -12.79 15.09 2.86
CA GLN A 173 -12.72 13.65 3.08
C GLN A 173 -13.14 13.29 4.51
N ARG A 174 -12.76 14.10 5.51
CA ARG A 174 -13.20 13.91 6.90
C ARG A 174 -14.72 14.05 7.01
N ASP A 175 -15.28 15.10 6.41
CA ASP A 175 -16.71 15.38 6.42
C ASP A 175 -17.50 14.30 5.68
N LYS A 176 -16.98 13.81 4.55
CA LYS A 176 -17.56 12.67 3.81
C LYS A 176 -17.60 11.42 4.67
N VAL A 177 -16.52 11.09 5.37
CA VAL A 177 -16.47 9.93 6.28
C VAL A 177 -17.48 10.10 7.43
N GLN A 178 -17.58 11.29 8.02
CA GLN A 178 -18.57 11.57 9.07
C GLN A 178 -20.01 11.41 8.56
N LYS A 179 -20.31 11.94 7.37
CA LYS A 179 -21.62 11.81 6.72
C LYS A 179 -21.99 10.35 6.47
N LEU A 180 -21.04 9.54 5.97
CA LEU A 180 -21.23 8.11 5.76
C LEU A 180 -21.48 7.36 7.08
N LYS A 181 -20.72 7.65 8.13
CA LYS A 181 -20.91 7.08 9.47
C LYS A 181 -22.30 7.42 10.02
N LYS A 182 -22.73 8.67 9.90
CA LYS A 182 -24.06 9.13 10.33
C LYS A 182 -25.16 8.40 9.55
N ALA A 183 -25.08 8.35 8.22
CA ALA A 183 -26.05 7.67 7.38
C ALA A 183 -26.15 6.17 7.71
N ALA A 184 -25.02 5.49 7.93
CA ALA A 184 -24.99 4.08 8.33
C ALA A 184 -25.67 3.86 9.70
N ASN A 185 -25.43 4.73 10.67
CA ASN A 185 -26.07 4.64 11.98
C ASN A 185 -27.58 4.91 11.91
N GLU A 186 -28.00 5.90 11.13
CA GLU A 186 -29.43 6.19 10.89
C GLU A 186 -30.15 5.02 10.22
N ALA A 187 -29.55 4.44 9.17
CA ALA A 187 -30.09 3.25 8.50
C ALA A 187 -30.24 2.08 9.49
N ARG A 188 -29.21 1.82 10.32
CA ARG A 188 -29.26 0.80 11.36
C ARG A 188 -30.39 1.03 12.36
N ILE A 189 -30.56 2.26 12.84
CA ILE A 189 -31.64 2.62 13.77
C ILE A 189 -33.01 2.43 13.12
N LYS A 190 -33.19 2.87 11.87
CA LYS A 190 -34.43 2.68 11.10
C LYS A 190 -34.77 1.20 10.94
N SER A 191 -33.81 0.37 10.54
CA SER A 191 -34.01 -1.09 10.43
C SER A 191 -34.40 -1.72 11.78
N LYS A 192 -33.76 -1.30 12.88
CA LYS A 192 -34.11 -1.78 14.23
C LYS A 192 -35.54 -1.38 14.63
N LYS A 193 -35.95 -0.14 14.34
CA LYS A 193 -37.32 0.35 14.59
C LYS A 193 -38.36 -0.43 13.77
N LEU A 194 -38.13 -0.61 12.46
CA LEU A 194 -39.00 -1.40 11.58
C LEU A 194 -39.14 -2.84 12.08
N HIS A 195 -38.04 -3.46 12.50
CA HIS A 195 -38.06 -4.81 13.04
C HIS A 195 -38.83 -4.89 14.37
N SER A 196 -38.68 -3.91 15.25
CA SER A 196 -39.44 -3.81 16.50
C SER A 196 -40.93 -3.63 16.24
N SER A 197 -41.31 -2.72 15.34
CA SER A 197 -42.70 -2.47 14.96
C SER A 197 -43.35 -3.73 14.37
N LYS A 198 -42.63 -4.44 13.49
CA LYS A 198 -43.10 -5.70 12.90
C LYS A 198 -43.28 -6.81 13.94
N LYS A 199 -42.48 -6.82 15.02
CA LYS A 199 -42.67 -7.74 16.14
C LYS A 199 -43.86 -7.35 17.01
N SER A 200 -44.04 -6.06 17.27
CA SER A 200 -45.17 -5.55 18.05
C SER A 200 -46.49 -5.83 17.36
N SER A 201 -46.59 -5.60 16.05
CA SER A 201 -47.82 -5.84 15.29
C SER A 201 -48.22 -7.33 15.19
N ARG A 202 -47.32 -8.26 15.54
CA ARG A 202 -47.62 -9.69 15.62
C ARG A 202 -48.20 -10.10 16.98
N ARG A 203 -48.03 -9.29 18.01
CA ARG A 203 -48.72 -9.47 19.28
C ARG A 203 -50.10 -8.86 19.04
N GLY A 204 -51.09 -9.71 18.74
CA GLY A 204 -52.48 -9.26 18.64
C GLY A 204 -52.90 -8.60 19.96
N SER A 205 -53.72 -7.55 19.88
CA SER A 205 -54.42 -7.00 21.04
C SER A 205 -55.18 -8.14 21.70
N TYR A 206 -54.71 -8.58 22.86
CA TYR A 206 -55.50 -9.37 23.78
C TYR A 206 -56.10 -8.34 24.73
N ASP A 207 -57.11 -7.62 24.24
CA ASP A 207 -57.95 -6.79 25.09
C ASP A 207 -59.06 -7.72 25.64
N ASP A 208 -59.09 -7.81 26.98
CA ASP A 208 -60.09 -8.45 27.85
C ASP A 208 -61.39 -7.62 27.90
#